data_AF-A0A478FR15-F1
#
_entry.id   AF-A0A478FR15-F1
#
_cell.length_a   1.000
_cell.length_b   1.000
_cell.length_c   1.000
_cell.angle_alpha   90.00
_cell.angle_beta   90.00
_cell.angle_gamma   90.00
#
_symmetry.space_group_name_H-M   'P 1'
#
loop_
_entity.id
_entity.type
_entity.pdbx_description
1 polymer ?
#
loop_
_entity_poly.entity_id
_entity_poly.type
_entity_poly.pdbx_seq_one_letter_code
_entity_poly.pdbx_strand_id
1 'polypeptide(L)'
;MMFKLSETEKINLEEQLIEYVNKYLTEYKFEQQYELSSHNTKYKSYENIRIFGKPKAISFSNSKPDALLDIQLNEFAGQKNQSLSPHLSHILQLATYLYLFQINTGFICWWDVSYINEIISENPLQLISSTPKITYYDLKPKCKGFKSREIKVTILKEWKSKRSPITIWKIQINDMSNLENIFQEISNWWKDKLRISPKKREEF
;
A
#
# COMPACT_ATOMS: atom_id res chain seq x y z
N MET A 1 -10.66 8.48 20.00
CA MET A 1 -10.35 9.88 19.64
C MET A 1 -9.82 9.87 18.22
N MET A 2 -10.29 10.74 17.32
CA MET A 2 -9.78 10.83 15.95
C MET A 2 -8.72 11.93 15.92
N PHE A 3 -7.51 11.60 15.51
CA PHE A 3 -6.44 12.57 15.31
C PHE A 3 -6.48 13.01 13.85
N LYS A 4 -6.68 14.30 13.61
CA LYS A 4 -6.73 14.85 12.25
C LYS A 4 -5.50 15.69 12.01
N LEU A 5 -4.58 15.17 11.21
CA LEU A 5 -3.38 15.87 10.78
C LEU A 5 -3.70 16.78 9.60
N SER A 6 -3.08 17.96 9.55
CA SER A 6 -3.01 18.78 8.35
C SER A 6 -2.19 18.10 7.27
N GLU A 7 -2.35 18.53 6.01
CA GLU A 7 -1.61 17.95 4.90
C GLU A 7 -0.10 18.12 5.07
N THR A 8 0.35 19.28 5.57
CA THR A 8 1.77 19.55 5.84
C THR A 8 2.33 18.64 6.94
N GLU A 9 1.57 18.42 8.02
CA GLU A 9 1.98 17.49 9.08
C GLU A 9 2.08 16.06 8.57
N LYS A 10 1.15 15.64 7.69
CA LYS A 10 1.19 14.32 7.05
C LYS A 10 2.43 14.15 6.20
N ILE A 11 2.74 15.14 5.36
CA ILE A 11 3.94 15.12 4.52
C ILE A 11 5.17 14.99 5.41
N ASN A 12 5.39 15.91 6.36
CA ASN A 12 6.53 15.88 7.26
C ASN A 12 6.67 14.54 8.02
N LEU A 13 5.54 13.96 8.44
CA LEU A 13 5.53 12.65 9.12
C LEU A 13 5.93 11.52 8.16
N GLU A 14 5.41 11.52 6.93
CA GLU A 14 5.82 10.56 5.90
C GLU A 14 7.32 10.67 5.59
N GLU A 15 7.88 11.88 5.57
CA GLU A 15 9.31 12.11 5.36
C GLU A 15 10.15 11.44 6.45
N GLN A 16 9.81 11.70 7.72
CA GLN A 16 10.48 11.10 8.88
C GLN A 16 10.34 9.58 8.90
N LEU A 17 9.20 9.04 8.48
CA LEU A 17 8.99 7.60 8.39
C LEU A 17 9.86 6.97 7.30
N ILE A 18 10.10 7.65 6.18
CA ILE A 18 10.99 7.17 5.11
C ILE A 18 12.45 7.16 5.61
N GLU A 19 12.89 8.22 6.29
CA GLU A 19 14.20 8.26 6.93
C GLU A 19 14.37 7.13 7.94
N TYR A 20 13.36 6.89 8.76
CA TYR A 20 13.34 5.80 9.73
C TYR A 20 13.43 4.42 9.04
N VAL A 21 12.65 4.19 7.99
CA VAL A 21 12.69 2.96 7.20
C VAL A 21 14.09 2.75 6.63
N ASN A 22 14.68 3.77 6.01
CA ASN A 22 16.03 3.71 5.44
C ASN A 22 17.11 3.46 6.50
N LYS A 23 16.95 3.99 7.71
CA LYS A 23 17.87 3.77 8.84
C LYS A 23 17.93 2.30 9.25
N TYR A 24 16.81 1.57 9.23
CA TYR A 24 16.72 0.21 9.77
C TYR A 24 16.57 -0.90 8.72
N LEU A 25 16.11 -0.59 7.51
CA LEU A 25 15.96 -1.54 6.40
C LEU A 25 17.00 -1.28 5.31
N THR A 26 18.27 -1.56 5.62
CA THR A 26 19.42 -1.27 4.74
C THR A 26 19.47 -2.08 3.44
N GLU A 27 18.60 -3.07 3.26
CA GLU A 27 18.43 -3.82 2.00
C GLU A 27 17.94 -2.91 0.86
N TYR A 28 17.26 -1.81 1.20
CA TYR A 28 16.69 -0.87 0.23
C TYR A 28 17.02 0.57 0.64
N LYS A 29 17.09 1.46 -0.36
CA LYS A 29 17.13 2.91 -0.14
C LYS A 29 15.92 3.53 -0.81
N PHE A 30 14.96 3.94 -0.01
CA PHE A 30 13.73 4.57 -0.48
C PHE A 30 13.93 6.07 -0.65
N GLU A 31 13.59 6.57 -1.83
CA GLU A 31 13.57 7.99 -2.16
C GLU A 31 12.12 8.45 -2.23
N GLN A 32 11.84 9.59 -1.59
CA GLN A 32 10.51 10.19 -1.58
C GLN A 32 10.01 10.50 -2.99
N GLN A 33 8.70 10.38 -3.18
CA GLN A 33 8.07 10.73 -4.46
C GLN A 33 7.77 12.24 -4.59
N TYR A 34 7.98 13.05 -3.55
CA TYR A 34 7.90 14.51 -3.68
C TYR A 34 9.24 15.03 -4.25
N GLU A 35 9.15 15.85 -5.31
CA GLU A 35 10.25 16.43 -6.11
C GLU A 35 10.79 15.66 -7.33
N LEU A 36 10.17 14.58 -7.79
CA LEU A 36 10.56 13.97 -9.07
C LEU A 36 9.48 14.16 -10.13
N SER A 37 9.91 14.77 -11.23
CA SER A 37 9.22 14.99 -12.51
C SER A 37 8.21 13.90 -12.89
N SER A 38 7.32 14.22 -13.85
CA SER A 38 6.29 13.36 -14.48
C SER A 38 6.65 11.89 -14.81
N HIS A 39 7.91 11.48 -14.68
CA HIS A 39 8.47 10.15 -14.89
C HIS A 39 8.11 9.11 -13.81
N ASN A 40 7.77 9.54 -12.58
CA ASN A 40 7.58 8.63 -11.44
C ASN A 40 6.12 8.35 -11.06
N THR A 41 5.14 9.00 -11.70
CA THR A 41 3.73 8.54 -11.64
C THR A 41 3.53 7.55 -12.78
N LYS A 42 3.17 6.30 -12.45
CA LYS A 42 2.81 5.30 -13.46
C LYS A 42 1.30 5.27 -13.65
N TYR A 43 0.87 5.08 -14.88
CA TYR A 43 -0.53 4.84 -15.19
C TYR A 43 -0.64 3.72 -16.22
N LYS A 44 -1.79 3.03 -16.19
CA LYS A 44 -2.20 2.10 -17.23
C LYS A 44 -3.63 2.44 -17.62
N SER A 45 -3.84 2.62 -18.92
CA SER A 45 -5.17 2.82 -19.50
C SER A 45 -5.69 1.48 -20.00
N TYR A 46 -6.93 1.18 -19.66
CA TYR A 46 -7.75 0.18 -20.31
C TYR A 46 -8.81 0.89 -21.15
N GLU A 47 -9.63 0.13 -21.88
CA GLU A 47 -10.66 0.68 -22.75
C GLU A 47 -11.60 1.67 -22.02
N ASN A 48 -12.04 1.34 -20.81
CA ASN A 48 -13.06 2.10 -20.08
C ASN A 48 -12.61 2.68 -18.74
N ILE A 49 -11.38 2.38 -18.29
CA ILE A 49 -10.83 2.88 -17.03
C ILE A 49 -9.38 3.32 -17.21
N ARG A 50 -8.93 4.20 -16.32
CA ARG A 50 -7.52 4.56 -16.17
C ARG A 50 -7.12 4.42 -14.72
N ILE A 51 -6.01 3.74 -14.47
CA ILE A 51 -5.47 3.51 -13.14
C ILE A 51 -4.18 4.31 -13.01
N PHE A 52 -4.05 5.04 -11.91
CA PHE A 52 -2.88 5.84 -11.58
C PHE A 52 -2.27 5.35 -10.26
N GLY A 53 -0.95 5.35 -10.18
CA GLY A 53 -0.21 4.93 -9.00
C GLY A 53 0.80 6.00 -8.55
N LYS A 54 0.75 6.33 -7.26
CA LYS A 54 1.62 7.32 -6.60
C LYS A 54 2.09 6.77 -5.24
N PRO A 55 3.02 5.79 -5.21
CA PRO A 55 3.53 5.21 -3.95
C PRO A 55 4.39 6.23 -3.18
N LYS A 56 4.36 6.19 -1.84
CA LYS A 56 5.01 7.23 -1.02
C LYS A 56 6.53 7.32 -1.23
N ALA A 57 7.19 6.19 -1.41
CA ALA A 57 8.60 6.16 -1.78
C ALA A 57 8.93 4.96 -2.67
N ILE A 58 10.04 5.07 -3.39
CA ILE A 58 10.49 4.09 -4.37
C ILE A 58 11.96 3.80 -4.11
N SER A 59 12.34 2.53 -4.15
CA SER A 59 13.75 2.13 -4.21
C SER A 59 14.13 1.74 -5.62
N PHE A 60 15.39 1.98 -5.97
CA PHE A 60 15.93 1.71 -7.29
C PHE A 60 17.20 0.86 -7.20
N SER A 61 17.27 -0.13 -8.08
CA SER A 61 18.48 -0.91 -8.36
C SER A 61 18.80 -0.80 -9.84
N ASN A 62 20.02 -0.39 -10.18
CA ASN A 62 20.46 -0.15 -11.56
C ASN A 62 19.47 0.72 -12.37
N SER A 63 19.02 1.83 -11.77
CA SER A 63 18.06 2.77 -12.35
C SER A 63 16.67 2.19 -12.66
N LYS A 64 16.34 0.99 -12.17
CA LYS A 64 15.01 0.38 -12.27
C LYS A 64 14.37 0.32 -10.89
N PRO A 65 13.07 0.60 -10.76
CA PRO A 65 12.35 0.35 -9.51
C PRO A 65 12.51 -1.12 -9.11
N ASP A 66 12.82 -1.40 -7.85
CA ASP A 66 12.96 -2.76 -7.33
C ASP A 66 12.08 -3.01 -6.08
N ALA A 67 11.71 -1.95 -5.35
CA ALA A 67 10.71 -1.98 -4.30
C ALA A 67 9.93 -0.66 -4.21
N LEU A 68 8.68 -0.76 -3.75
CA LEU A 68 7.85 0.40 -3.39
C LEU A 68 7.61 0.41 -1.88
N LEU A 69 7.43 1.60 -1.32
CA LEU A 69 7.00 1.82 0.06
C LEU A 69 5.69 2.59 0.07
N ASP A 70 4.68 2.02 0.73
CA ASP A 70 3.39 2.64 0.99
C ASP A 70 3.27 2.92 2.49
N ILE A 71 2.87 4.13 2.86
CA ILE A 71 2.77 4.57 4.27
C ILE A 71 1.30 4.73 4.63
N GLN A 72 0.91 4.09 5.71
CA GLN A 72 -0.47 4.03 6.19
C GLN A 72 -0.54 4.62 7.60
N LEU A 73 -1.15 5.81 7.71
CA LEU A 73 -1.31 6.54 8.96
C LEU A 73 -2.66 6.17 9.58
N ASN A 74 -2.66 5.49 10.73
CA ASN A 74 -3.87 5.19 11.47
C ASN A 74 -4.30 6.39 12.32
N GLU A 75 -5.30 7.13 11.84
CA GLU A 75 -5.91 8.29 12.52
C GLU A 75 -6.90 7.92 13.64
N PHE A 76 -7.21 6.62 13.81
CA PHE A 76 -8.16 6.14 14.81
C PHE A 76 -7.43 5.56 16.02
N ALA A 77 -7.28 6.41 17.05
CA ALA A 77 -6.61 6.04 18.29
C ALA A 77 -7.32 4.92 19.04
N GLY A 78 -6.54 3.96 19.54
CA GLY A 78 -7.02 2.96 20.49
C GLY A 78 -7.81 1.80 19.90
N GLN A 79 -7.86 1.65 18.58
CA GLN A 79 -8.28 0.37 17.99
C GLN A 79 -7.20 -0.68 18.26
N LYS A 80 -7.36 -1.39 19.38
CA LYS A 80 -6.54 -2.54 19.81
C LYS A 80 -6.51 -3.72 18.83
N ASN A 81 -7.16 -3.63 17.68
CA ASN A 81 -7.03 -4.62 16.62
C ASN A 81 -5.72 -4.37 15.87
N GLN A 82 -4.61 -4.62 16.57
CA GLN A 82 -3.33 -4.93 15.94
C GLN A 82 -3.51 -6.25 15.21
N SER A 83 -4.16 -6.20 14.05
CA SER A 83 -4.18 -7.30 13.10
C SER A 83 -2.72 -7.73 12.89
N LEU A 84 -2.46 -9.04 13.01
CA LEU A 84 -1.18 -9.68 12.69
C LEU A 84 -0.80 -9.56 11.19
N SER A 85 -1.52 -8.73 10.43
CA SER A 85 -1.39 -8.58 9.00
C SER A 85 -1.91 -7.22 8.54
N PRO A 86 -1.37 -6.67 7.44
CA PRO A 86 -1.90 -5.43 6.87
C PRO A 86 -3.35 -5.63 6.40
N HIS A 87 -4.14 -4.55 6.47
CA HIS A 87 -5.52 -4.57 6.01
C HIS A 87 -5.59 -4.80 4.47
N LEU A 88 -6.61 -5.53 4.01
CA LEU A 88 -6.76 -5.87 2.58
C LEU A 88 -6.75 -4.65 1.66
N SER A 89 -7.37 -3.54 2.05
CA SER A 89 -7.36 -2.33 1.21
C SER A 89 -5.95 -1.78 0.98
N HIS A 90 -5.05 -1.88 1.96
CA HIS A 90 -3.67 -1.41 1.84
C HIS A 90 -2.86 -2.37 0.96
N ILE A 91 -3.10 -3.67 1.08
CA ILE A 91 -2.54 -4.68 0.18
C ILE A 91 -2.97 -4.42 -1.26
N LEU A 92 -4.25 -4.13 -1.50
CA LEU A 92 -4.77 -3.85 -2.84
C LEU A 92 -4.19 -2.57 -3.44
N GLN A 93 -4.02 -1.53 -2.63
CA GLN A 93 -3.34 -0.30 -3.05
C GLN A 93 -1.89 -0.60 -3.46
N LEU A 94 -1.12 -1.28 -2.59
CA LEU A 94 0.24 -1.67 -2.90
C LEU A 94 0.31 -2.56 -4.14
N ALA A 95 -0.54 -3.58 -4.25
CA ALA A 95 -0.58 -4.49 -5.39
C ALA A 95 -0.83 -3.74 -6.71
N THR A 96 -1.72 -2.75 -6.69
CA THR A 96 -1.98 -1.87 -7.84
C THR A 96 -0.73 -1.09 -8.22
N TYR A 97 -0.01 -0.52 -7.24
CA TYR A 97 1.25 0.17 -7.52
C TYR A 97 2.30 -0.77 -8.10
N LEU A 98 2.53 -1.93 -7.46
CA LEU A 98 3.51 -2.91 -7.92
C LEU A 98 3.25 -3.34 -9.37
N TYR A 99 1.98 -3.58 -9.73
CA TYR A 99 1.57 -3.85 -11.10
C TYR A 99 1.94 -2.73 -12.08
N LEU A 100 1.65 -1.47 -11.74
CA LEU A 100 1.95 -0.31 -12.59
C LEU A 100 3.46 -0.10 -12.78
N PHE A 101 4.26 -0.46 -11.78
CA PHE A 101 5.72 -0.38 -11.81
C PHE A 101 6.41 -1.66 -12.31
N GLN A 102 5.64 -2.69 -12.67
CA GLN A 102 6.12 -3.98 -13.18
C GLN A 102 7.11 -4.69 -12.24
N ILE A 103 6.88 -4.57 -10.94
CA ILE A 103 7.61 -5.26 -9.87
C ILE A 103 6.63 -6.03 -9.00
N ASN A 104 7.10 -6.95 -8.17
CA ASN A 104 6.22 -7.81 -7.38
C ASN A 104 6.39 -7.68 -5.87
N THR A 105 7.36 -6.89 -5.41
CA THR A 105 7.72 -6.75 -4.00
C THR A 105 7.59 -5.30 -3.57
N GLY A 106 6.95 -5.09 -2.42
CA GLY A 106 6.81 -3.77 -1.82
C GLY A 106 6.64 -3.84 -0.31
N PHE A 107 6.54 -2.68 0.30
CA PHE A 107 6.51 -2.50 1.73
C PHE A 107 5.28 -1.71 2.13
N ILE A 108 4.64 -2.13 3.22
CA ILE A 108 3.64 -1.32 3.92
C ILE A 108 4.25 -0.92 5.25
N CYS A 109 4.42 0.38 5.47
CA CYS A 109 4.76 0.96 6.76
C CYS A 109 3.49 1.52 7.39
N TRP A 110 3.13 1.00 8.56
CA TRP A 110 1.98 1.43 9.33
C TRP A 110 2.43 2.16 10.58
N TRP A 111 1.80 3.32 10.85
CA TRP A 111 2.05 4.15 12.02
C TRP A 111 0.73 4.54 12.68
N ASP A 112 0.63 4.37 14.01
CA ASP A 112 -0.48 4.90 14.80
C ASP A 112 -0.24 6.37 15.16
N VAL A 113 -1.01 7.28 14.57
CA VAL A 113 -0.77 8.72 14.76
C VAL A 113 -1.10 9.20 16.17
N SER A 114 -1.72 8.37 17.02
CA SER A 114 -1.91 8.72 18.44
C SER A 114 -0.59 8.93 19.20
N TYR A 115 0.52 8.48 18.63
CA TYR A 115 1.88 8.66 19.16
C TYR A 115 2.66 9.78 18.43
N ILE A 116 1.99 10.71 17.76
CA ILE A 116 2.67 11.76 16.96
C ILE A 116 3.66 12.62 17.75
N ASN A 117 3.48 12.74 19.06
CA ASN A 117 4.39 13.49 19.93
C ASN A 117 5.65 12.71 20.34
N GLU A 118 5.76 11.43 19.95
CA GLU A 118 6.94 10.61 20.22
C GLU A 118 8.00 10.75 19.13
N ILE A 119 9.28 10.72 19.53
CA ILE A 119 10.39 10.78 18.61
C ILE A 119 10.52 9.43 17.89
N ILE A 120 10.25 9.42 16.58
CA ILE A 120 10.26 8.22 15.73
C ILE A 120 11.65 7.56 15.71
N SER A 121 12.71 8.36 15.66
CA SER A 121 14.09 7.93 15.35
C SER A 121 14.80 7.11 16.44
N GLU A 122 14.29 7.14 17.68
CA GLU A 122 14.98 6.58 18.86
C GLU A 122 14.66 5.11 19.14
N ASN A 123 13.62 4.56 18.52
CA ASN A 123 13.18 3.20 18.79
C ASN A 123 13.61 2.24 17.69
N PRO A 124 14.50 1.26 17.95
CA PRO A 124 15.00 0.38 16.91
C PRO A 124 13.91 -0.56 16.39
N LEU A 125 13.88 -0.72 15.07
CA LEU A 125 13.01 -1.65 14.38
C LEU A 125 13.53 -3.09 14.58
N GLN A 126 12.67 -4.01 15.02
CA GLN A 126 13.06 -5.41 15.28
C GLN A 126 12.32 -6.34 14.33
N LEU A 127 13.05 -7.28 13.74
CA LEU A 127 12.47 -8.34 12.92
C LEU A 127 11.67 -9.28 13.83
N ILE A 128 10.37 -9.42 13.57
CA ILE A 128 9.46 -10.26 14.34
C ILE A 128 9.26 -11.61 13.65
N SER A 129 9.20 -11.61 12.32
CA SER A 129 9.06 -12.83 11.53
C SER A 129 9.84 -12.72 10.23
N SER A 130 10.53 -13.81 9.88
CA SER A 130 11.17 -14.03 8.57
C SER A 130 10.64 -15.26 7.84
N THR A 131 9.69 -15.96 8.44
CA THR A 131 9.04 -17.13 7.83
C THR A 131 7.97 -16.63 6.86
N PRO A 132 8.09 -16.88 5.54
CA PRO A 132 7.12 -16.41 4.58
C PRO A 132 5.72 -16.96 4.90
N LYS A 133 4.74 -16.08 5.02
CA LYS A 133 3.35 -16.43 5.24
C LYS A 133 2.54 -16.14 3.98
N ILE A 134 2.05 -17.19 3.35
CA ILE A 134 1.14 -17.09 2.20
C ILE A 134 -0.27 -16.86 2.73
N THR A 135 -0.93 -15.83 2.21
CA THR A 135 -2.31 -15.49 2.52
C THR A 135 -3.08 -15.33 1.22
N TYR A 136 -4.31 -15.85 1.21
CA TYR A 136 -5.25 -15.72 0.11
C TYR A 136 -6.34 -14.75 0.53
N TYR A 137 -6.57 -13.72 -0.27
CA TYR A 137 -7.60 -12.71 -0.01
C TYR A 137 -8.72 -12.81 -1.02
N ASP A 138 -9.92 -13.11 -0.54
CA ASP A 138 -11.14 -13.09 -1.33
C ASP A 138 -11.58 -11.66 -1.62
N LEU A 139 -11.55 -11.28 -2.90
CA LEU A 139 -12.14 -10.07 -3.42
C LEU A 139 -13.60 -10.31 -3.75
N LYS A 140 -14.47 -9.90 -2.84
CA LYS A 140 -15.93 -9.98 -3.00
C LYS A 140 -16.44 -8.62 -3.49
N PRO A 141 -16.66 -8.46 -4.80
CA PRO A 141 -17.17 -7.21 -5.34
C PRO A 141 -18.57 -6.92 -4.79
N LYS A 142 -18.85 -5.65 -4.51
CA LYS A 142 -20.21 -5.20 -4.16
C LYS A 142 -21.09 -4.94 -5.39
N CYS A 143 -20.48 -4.95 -6.58
CA CYS A 143 -21.14 -4.66 -7.84
C CYS A 143 -21.76 -5.93 -8.43
N LYS A 144 -23.06 -5.89 -8.78
CA LYS A 144 -23.72 -6.97 -9.52
C LYS A 144 -23.00 -7.26 -10.84
N GLY A 145 -22.84 -8.54 -11.17
CA GLY A 145 -22.22 -9.00 -12.42
C GLY A 145 -20.68 -9.07 -12.40
N PHE A 146 -20.03 -8.76 -11.29
CA PHE A 146 -18.59 -8.96 -11.11
C PHE A 146 -18.33 -10.28 -10.37
N LYS A 147 -17.40 -11.11 -10.85
CA LYS A 147 -17.11 -12.39 -10.20
C LYS A 147 -16.20 -12.17 -8.99
N SER A 148 -16.36 -13.00 -7.96
CA SER A 148 -15.39 -13.03 -6.88
C SER A 148 -14.05 -13.51 -7.42
N ARG A 149 -12.97 -12.88 -6.96
CA ARG A 149 -11.59 -13.20 -7.35
C ARG A 149 -10.76 -13.38 -6.10
N GLU A 150 -9.64 -14.06 -6.22
CA GLU A 150 -8.68 -14.22 -5.14
C GLU A 150 -7.41 -13.46 -5.51
N ILE A 151 -6.72 -12.87 -4.53
CA ILE A 151 -5.32 -12.46 -4.69
C ILE A 151 -4.46 -13.25 -3.72
N LYS A 152 -3.41 -13.86 -4.27
CA LYS A 152 -2.37 -14.56 -3.52
C LYS A 152 -1.25 -13.61 -3.16
N VAL A 153 -0.98 -13.51 -1.86
CA VAL A 153 0.00 -12.58 -1.28
C VAL A 153 0.91 -13.34 -0.33
N THR A 154 2.19 -13.01 -0.33
CA THR A 154 3.16 -13.53 0.64
C THR A 154 3.69 -12.40 1.48
N ILE A 155 3.51 -12.48 2.80
CA ILE A 155 4.23 -11.62 3.76
C ILE A 155 5.58 -12.28 3.97
N LEU A 156 6.64 -11.69 3.43
CA LEU A 156 8.00 -12.22 3.46
C LEU A 156 8.68 -11.98 4.79
N LYS A 157 8.56 -10.76 5.31
CA LYS A 157 9.18 -10.32 6.56
C LYS A 157 8.25 -9.33 7.26
N GLU A 158 8.27 -9.35 8.58
CA GLU A 158 7.58 -8.38 9.43
C GLU A 158 8.56 -7.81 10.43
N TRP A 159 8.55 -6.50 10.55
CA TRP A 159 9.29 -5.79 11.58
C TRP A 159 8.36 -4.92 12.42
N LYS A 160 8.65 -4.81 13.70
CA LYS A 160 7.89 -4.00 14.64
C LYS A 160 8.83 -3.27 15.57
N SER A 161 8.52 -2.01 15.87
CA SER A 161 9.19 -1.29 16.95
C SER A 161 8.60 -1.73 18.30
N LYS A 162 9.47 -1.95 19.30
CA LYS A 162 9.02 -2.39 20.64
C LYS A 162 8.25 -1.31 21.40
N ARG A 163 8.56 -0.05 21.13
CA ARG A 163 8.06 1.11 21.90
C ARG A 163 7.35 2.13 21.02
N SER A 164 7.70 2.21 19.74
CA SER A 164 6.98 3.06 18.78
C SER A 164 5.92 2.22 18.05
N PRO A 165 4.83 2.84 17.59
CA PRO A 165 3.74 2.14 16.91
C PRO A 165 4.06 1.75 15.45
N ILE A 166 5.33 1.67 15.06
CA ILE A 166 5.70 1.26 13.70
C ILE A 166 5.59 -0.24 13.54
N THR A 167 4.86 -0.64 12.50
CA THR A 167 4.96 -1.98 11.93
C THR A 167 5.25 -1.88 10.44
N ILE A 168 6.20 -2.68 9.95
CA ILE A 168 6.56 -2.74 8.53
C ILE A 168 6.41 -4.18 8.04
N TRP A 169 5.73 -4.36 6.92
CA TRP A 169 5.63 -5.65 6.24
C TRP A 169 6.30 -5.58 4.88
N LYS A 170 7.20 -6.53 4.58
CA LYS A 170 7.67 -6.81 3.21
C LYS A 170 6.69 -7.79 2.58
N ILE A 171 6.07 -7.38 1.48
CA ILE A 171 4.98 -8.09 0.83
C ILE A 171 5.37 -8.40 -0.61
N GLN A 172 5.10 -9.63 -1.03
CA GLN A 172 5.18 -10.05 -2.42
C GLN A 172 3.78 -10.40 -2.93
N ILE A 173 3.44 -9.89 -4.11
CA ILE A 173 2.24 -10.29 -4.85
C ILE A 173 2.62 -11.44 -5.78
N ASN A 174 2.01 -12.60 -5.58
CA ASN A 174 2.46 -13.82 -6.24
C ASN A 174 1.94 -13.98 -7.67
N ASP A 175 0.87 -13.28 -8.05
CA ASP A 175 0.25 -13.42 -9.37
C ASP A 175 -0.20 -12.06 -9.93
N MET A 176 0.73 -11.39 -10.62
CA MET A 176 0.43 -10.13 -11.31
C MET A 176 -0.47 -10.29 -12.53
N SER A 177 -0.49 -11.47 -13.15
CA SER A 177 -1.33 -11.73 -14.32
C SER A 177 -2.80 -11.78 -13.92
N ASN A 178 -3.11 -12.41 -12.78
CA ASN A 178 -4.45 -12.39 -12.22
C ASN A 178 -4.89 -10.97 -11.81
N LEU A 179 -3.98 -10.14 -11.31
CA LEU A 179 -4.29 -8.73 -11.02
C LEU A 179 -4.62 -7.93 -12.30
N GLU A 180 -3.89 -8.16 -13.39
CA GLU A 180 -4.24 -7.60 -14.70
C GLU A 180 -5.63 -8.05 -15.17
N ASN A 181 -5.95 -9.33 -15.05
CA ASN A 181 -7.27 -9.87 -15.39
C ASN A 181 -8.40 -9.20 -14.58
N ILE A 182 -8.17 -8.96 -13.29
CA ILE A 182 -9.11 -8.21 -12.43
C ILE A 182 -9.33 -6.81 -12.99
N PHE A 183 -8.28 -6.09 -13.36
CA PHE A 183 -8.43 -4.74 -13.92
C PHE A 183 -9.12 -4.71 -15.28
N GLN A 184 -8.85 -5.70 -16.15
CA GLN A 184 -9.57 -5.86 -17.43
C GLN A 184 -11.06 -6.14 -17.19
N GLU A 185 -11.40 -7.00 -16.22
CA GLU A 185 -12.78 -7.27 -15.84
C GLU A 185 -13.46 -5.98 -15.33
N ILE A 186 -12.76 -5.17 -14.51
CA ILE A 186 -13.29 -3.86 -14.05
C ILE A 186 -13.54 -2.96 -15.25
N SER A 187 -12.59 -2.87 -16.20
CA SER A 187 -12.77 -2.10 -17.43
C SER A 187 -13.99 -2.57 -18.22
N ASN A 188 -14.17 -3.87 -18.40
CA ASN A 188 -15.29 -4.42 -19.15
C ASN A 188 -16.63 -4.17 -18.44
N TRP A 189 -16.66 -4.29 -17.11
CA TRP A 189 -17.85 -3.99 -16.32
C TRP A 189 -18.30 -2.54 -16.47
N TRP A 190 -17.36 -1.60 -16.65
CA TRP A 190 -17.63 -0.18 -16.88
C TRP A 190 -18.12 0.17 -18.28
N LYS A 191 -17.95 -0.71 -19.28
CA LYS A 191 -18.27 -0.46 -20.70
C LYS A 191 -19.69 0.11 -20.91
N ASP A 192 -20.67 -0.50 -20.25
CA ASP A 192 -22.09 -0.18 -20.45
C ASP A 192 -22.68 0.61 -19.27
N LYS A 193 -21.85 1.07 -18.34
CA LYS A 193 -22.29 1.95 -17.25
C LYS A 193 -22.30 3.37 -17.79
N LEU A 194 -23.48 4.01 -17.74
CA LEU A 194 -23.63 5.43 -18.06
C LEU A 194 -22.49 6.21 -17.38
N ARG A 195 -21.87 7.16 -18.09
CA ARG A 195 -20.68 7.94 -17.68
C ARG A 195 -20.85 8.80 -16.40
N ILE A 196 -21.88 8.52 -15.62
CA ILE A 196 -22.18 9.11 -14.33
C ILE A 196 -21.79 8.05 -13.30
N SER A 197 -20.83 8.37 -12.43
CA SER A 197 -20.45 7.51 -11.30
C SER A 197 -21.73 6.94 -10.66
N PRO A 198 -21.86 5.61 -10.49
CA PRO A 198 -23.12 5.01 -10.03
C PRO A 198 -23.53 5.70 -8.74
N LYS A 199 -24.81 6.07 -8.64
CA LYS A 199 -25.34 6.63 -7.39
C LYS A 199 -24.94 5.67 -6.28
N LYS A 200 -24.40 6.18 -5.15
CA LYS A 200 -24.01 5.38 -3.97
C LYS A 200 -25.09 4.39 -3.49
N ARG A 201 -26.32 4.57 -3.97
CA ARG A 201 -27.53 3.77 -3.75
C ARG A 201 -28.24 3.55 -5.09
N GLU A 202 -27.65 2.82 -6.03
CA GLU A 202 -28.53 1.93 -6.78
C GLU A 202 -28.97 0.88 -5.76
N GLU A 203 -30.27 0.77 -5.53
CA GLU A 203 -30.84 -0.19 -4.59
C GLU A 203 -30.28 -1.58 -4.92
N PHE A 204 -29.53 -2.10 -3.95
CA PHE A 204 -28.76 -3.33 -4.01
C PHE A 204 -29.67 -4.54 -4.20
#